data_AF-A0A345RY45-F1
#
_entry.id   AF-A0A345RY45-F1
#
_cell.length_a   1.000
_cell.length_b   1.000
_cell.length_c   1.000
_cell.angle_alpha   90.00
_cell.angle_beta   90.00
_cell.angle_gamma   90.00
#
_symmetry.space_group_name_H-M   'P 1'
#
loop_
_entity.id
_entity.type
_entity.pdbx_description
1 polymer ?
#
loop_
_entity_poly.entity_id
_entity_poly.type
_entity_poly.pdbx_seq_one_letter_code
_entity_poly.pdbx_strand_id
1 'polypeptide(L)'
;MFPSLTSCRDVGSECALALKDNFLVDVHSGQRLSETEEPAGAMSGFWLYRDGERYILQEENYSQAKTRRWLVFTYDSGKVVLDGAYVFSIDIDMNTGPYWHGYDCRGNAKPFAVPTKDSFSEVALEALCGEAEGWVVSGGDTKVPVSAKGLAVSVPVYHARNRDGSATYLFTESDDPDLSKLVCLSNCADIAKAPERVSQETAPLKGGQDGTLCSDDEDIYFSCPLEGGKTVSVCATGNSKPTAGSVQYRYGVPGNIEMVYPKSAMPPKGKFFVVDASEGSVNLNIIKFKSGAYTYLVNQAFVSYLTVLKGDKVVFRQSCNAGGHAYVHRLADFGLEARPKSAEDFR
;
A
#
# COMPACT_ATOMS: atom_id res chain seq x y z
N MET A 1 0.64 -7.92 -18.08
CA MET A 1 1.96 -8.42 -18.53
C MET A 1 2.46 -7.64 -19.71
N PHE A 2 3.78 -7.58 -19.93
CA PHE A 2 4.40 -6.94 -21.09
C PHE A 2 4.92 -7.98 -22.09
N PRO A 3 4.05 -8.53 -22.97
CA PRO A 3 4.43 -9.62 -23.87
C PRO A 3 5.33 -9.19 -25.04
N SER A 4 5.40 -7.89 -25.36
CA SER A 4 6.03 -7.37 -26.58
C SER A 4 7.05 -6.26 -26.29
N LEU A 5 7.90 -6.45 -25.27
CA LEU A 5 8.91 -5.47 -24.87
C LEU A 5 9.90 -5.20 -26.01
N THR A 6 9.93 -3.94 -26.45
CA THR A 6 10.89 -3.40 -27.43
C THR A 6 11.76 -2.35 -26.76
N SER A 7 13.08 -2.45 -26.90
CA SER A 7 14.02 -1.46 -26.39
C SER A 7 13.93 -0.15 -27.18
N CYS A 8 13.79 0.98 -26.49
CA CYS A 8 13.81 2.32 -27.08
C CYS A 8 15.19 2.97 -27.04
N ARG A 9 16.26 2.15 -27.03
CA ARG A 9 17.66 2.59 -27.15
C ARG A 9 18.28 2.27 -28.51
N ASP A 10 17.69 1.35 -29.27
CA ASP A 10 18.31 0.84 -30.50
C ASP A 10 18.07 1.78 -31.69
N VAL A 11 19.10 1.92 -32.53
CA VAL A 11 19.05 2.67 -33.79
C VAL A 11 18.01 2.02 -34.71
N GLY A 12 16.91 2.74 -34.99
CA GLY A 12 15.80 2.25 -35.80
C GLY A 12 14.56 1.80 -35.02
N SER A 13 14.52 1.98 -33.70
CA SER A 13 13.30 1.75 -32.91
C SER A 13 12.19 2.75 -33.30
N GLU A 14 10.95 2.28 -33.52
CA GLU A 14 9.78 3.13 -33.81
C GLU A 14 9.25 3.86 -32.55
N CYS A 15 10.07 4.04 -31.53
CA CYS A 15 9.67 4.71 -30.30
C CYS A 15 9.57 6.22 -30.53
N ALA A 16 8.43 6.82 -30.17
CA ALA A 16 8.25 8.27 -30.15
C ALA A 16 9.03 8.93 -28.99
N LEU A 17 9.39 8.14 -27.97
CA LEU A 17 10.18 8.55 -26.82
C LEU A 17 11.44 7.68 -26.70
N ALA A 18 12.59 8.31 -26.46
CA ALA A 18 13.88 7.63 -26.27
C ALA A 18 14.54 8.06 -24.96
N LEU A 19 15.35 7.17 -24.38
CA LEU A 19 16.21 7.48 -23.24
C LEU A 19 17.62 7.84 -23.74
N LYS A 20 17.91 9.13 -23.84
CA LYS A 20 19.19 9.67 -24.36
C LYS A 20 19.89 10.50 -23.29
N ASP A 21 21.14 10.17 -23.00
CA ASP A 21 21.94 10.86 -21.97
C ASP A 21 21.19 10.94 -20.63
N ASN A 22 20.51 9.86 -20.25
CA ASN A 22 19.62 9.76 -19.09
C ASN A 22 18.41 10.71 -19.07
N PHE A 23 18.08 11.37 -20.20
CA PHE A 23 16.82 12.11 -20.37
C PHE A 23 15.82 11.29 -21.18
N LEU A 24 14.55 11.36 -20.78
CA LEU A 24 13.44 10.99 -21.66
C LEU A 24 13.19 12.12 -22.66
N VAL A 25 13.38 11.81 -23.94
CA VAL A 25 13.35 12.79 -25.04
C VAL A 25 12.35 12.34 -26.11
N ASP A 26 11.48 13.25 -26.50
CA ASP A 26 10.65 13.12 -27.71
C ASP A 26 11.57 13.07 -28.94
N VAL A 27 11.49 11.98 -29.70
CA VAL A 27 12.38 11.73 -30.84
C VAL A 27 12.14 12.71 -31.99
N HIS A 28 10.92 13.24 -32.13
CA HIS A 28 10.56 14.17 -33.19
C HIS A 28 10.86 15.62 -32.82
N SER A 29 10.47 16.05 -31.62
CA SER A 29 10.61 17.46 -31.20
C SER A 29 11.95 17.74 -30.50
N GLY A 30 12.61 16.71 -29.98
CA GLY A 30 13.79 16.85 -29.11
C GLY A 30 13.47 17.38 -27.71
N GLN A 31 12.18 17.55 -27.37
CA GLN A 31 11.75 18.05 -26.08
C GLN A 31 11.99 16.99 -24.99
N ARG A 32 12.51 17.44 -23.85
CA ARG A 32 12.72 16.60 -22.67
C ARG A 32 11.47 16.56 -21.79
N LEU A 33 11.24 15.43 -21.14
CA LEU A 33 10.16 15.29 -20.14
C LEU A 33 10.55 15.81 -18.75
N SER A 34 11.83 16.11 -18.52
CA SER A 34 12.37 16.66 -17.28
C SER A 34 13.52 17.63 -17.56
N GLU A 35 13.74 18.58 -16.64
CA GLU A 35 14.90 19.48 -16.63
C GLU A 35 16.15 18.78 -16.08
N THR A 36 15.96 17.85 -15.15
CA THR A 36 17.02 17.04 -14.52
C THR A 36 17.07 15.64 -15.12
N GLU A 37 18.27 15.08 -15.29
CA GLU A 37 18.47 13.72 -15.81
C GLU A 37 18.00 12.66 -14.81
N GLU A 38 17.71 11.45 -15.31
CA GLU A 38 17.54 10.29 -14.43
C GLU A 38 18.84 10.04 -13.64
N PRO A 39 18.75 9.74 -12.33
CA PRO A 39 19.91 9.59 -11.45
C PRO A 39 20.65 8.26 -11.69
N ALA A 40 21.16 8.08 -12.90
CA ALA A 40 21.94 6.93 -13.31
C ALA A 40 23.41 7.11 -12.89
N GLY A 41 24.05 6.02 -12.47
CA GLY A 41 25.45 6.06 -12.05
C GLY A 41 26.00 4.67 -11.76
N ALA A 42 27.05 4.60 -10.94
CA ALA A 42 27.68 3.33 -10.58
C ALA A 42 26.72 2.36 -9.85
N MET A 43 25.68 2.89 -9.21
CA MET A 43 24.77 2.13 -8.34
C MET A 43 23.38 1.90 -8.96
N SER A 44 23.04 2.55 -10.06
CA SER A 44 21.71 2.52 -10.68
C SER A 44 21.79 2.63 -12.21
N GLY A 45 21.05 1.77 -12.90
CA GLY A 45 20.89 1.81 -14.35
C GLY A 45 19.43 2.06 -14.74
N PHE A 46 19.23 2.78 -15.85
CA PHE A 46 17.90 3.02 -16.43
C PHE A 46 17.82 2.47 -17.85
N TRP A 47 16.67 1.93 -18.23
CA TRP A 47 16.33 1.47 -19.57
C TRP A 47 14.88 1.82 -19.88
N LEU A 48 14.62 2.19 -21.14
CA LEU A 48 13.28 2.47 -21.61
C LEU A 48 12.85 1.37 -22.57
N TYR A 49 11.73 0.74 -22.25
CA TYR A 49 11.06 -0.23 -23.10
C TYR A 49 9.70 0.29 -23.56
N ARG A 50 9.18 -0.31 -24.62
CA ARG A 50 7.83 -0.10 -25.12
C ARG A 50 7.11 -1.42 -25.27
N ASP A 51 5.85 -1.46 -24.86
CA ASP A 51 4.93 -2.58 -25.04
C ASP A 51 3.59 -2.01 -25.56
N GLY A 52 3.36 -2.12 -26.86
CA GLY A 52 2.23 -1.47 -27.53
C GLY A 52 2.29 0.06 -27.43
N GLU A 53 1.30 0.67 -26.76
CA GLU A 53 1.22 2.13 -26.53
C GLU A 53 1.91 2.58 -25.24
N ARG A 54 2.33 1.62 -24.40
CA ARG A 54 2.92 1.91 -23.09
C ARG A 54 4.43 1.92 -23.16
N TYR A 55 5.00 2.85 -22.43
CA TYR A 55 6.42 2.92 -22.11
C TYR A 55 6.65 2.41 -20.70
N ILE A 56 7.76 1.70 -20.52
CA ILE A 56 8.21 1.19 -19.24
C ILE A 56 9.62 1.75 -19.01
N LEU A 57 9.74 2.70 -18.08
CA LEU A 57 11.03 3.14 -17.58
C LEU A 57 11.43 2.19 -16.45
N GLN A 58 12.39 1.32 -16.75
CA GLN A 58 12.99 0.41 -15.78
C GLN A 58 14.20 1.07 -15.13
N GLU A 59 14.22 1.06 -13.81
CA GLU A 59 15.40 1.27 -13.01
C GLU A 59 15.81 -0.04 -12.35
N GLU A 60 17.12 -0.30 -12.34
CA GLU A 60 17.70 -1.34 -11.51
C GLU A 60 18.83 -0.76 -10.67
N ASN A 61 18.73 -0.95 -9.35
CA ASN A 61 19.74 -0.56 -8.37
C ASN A 61 20.63 -1.77 -8.06
N TYR A 62 21.94 -1.61 -8.22
CA TYR A 62 22.95 -2.66 -8.05
C TYR A 62 23.57 -2.69 -6.65
N SER A 63 23.03 -1.92 -5.69
CA SER A 63 23.48 -1.99 -4.29
C SER A 63 23.10 -3.34 -3.66
N GLN A 64 23.56 -3.55 -2.42
CA GLN A 64 23.20 -4.76 -1.66
C GLN A 64 21.69 -4.88 -1.41
N ALA A 65 20.96 -3.76 -1.35
CA ALA A 65 19.51 -3.73 -1.15
C ALA A 65 18.70 -3.96 -2.44
N LYS A 66 19.38 -4.19 -3.59
CA LYS A 66 18.82 -4.54 -4.91
C LYS A 66 17.37 -4.11 -5.11
N THR A 67 17.16 -2.96 -5.76
CA THR A 67 15.82 -2.48 -6.09
C THR A 67 15.56 -2.61 -7.59
N ARG A 68 14.33 -3.03 -7.93
CA ARG A 68 13.75 -3.05 -9.28
C ARG A 68 12.55 -2.13 -9.27
N ARG A 69 12.58 -1.09 -10.11
CA ARG A 69 11.46 -0.16 -10.26
C ARG A 69 11.04 -0.09 -11.72
N TRP A 70 9.74 -0.22 -11.97
CA TRP A 70 9.15 -0.13 -13.30
C TRP A 70 8.04 0.92 -13.28
N LEU A 71 8.29 2.05 -13.94
CA LEU A 71 7.30 3.09 -14.17
C LEU A 71 6.64 2.89 -15.52
N VAL A 72 5.32 2.77 -15.53
CA VAL A 72 4.52 2.51 -16.72
C VAL A 72 3.67 3.72 -17.03
N PHE A 73 3.72 4.16 -18.28
CA PHE A 73 3.00 5.34 -18.73
C PHE A 73 2.75 5.29 -20.23
N THR A 74 1.71 5.97 -20.70
CA THR A 74 1.53 6.23 -22.13
C THR A 74 2.09 7.60 -22.48
N TYR A 75 2.58 7.73 -23.71
CA TYR A 75 3.09 8.97 -24.24
C TYR A 75 2.57 9.22 -25.66
N ASP A 76 1.98 10.39 -25.86
CA ASP A 76 1.50 10.87 -27.16
C ASP A 76 1.83 12.37 -27.33
N SER A 77 2.82 12.66 -28.18
CA SER A 77 3.22 14.02 -28.59
C SER A 77 3.23 15.05 -27.43
N GLY A 78 4.01 14.76 -26.38
CA GLY A 78 4.18 15.63 -25.21
C GLY A 78 3.14 15.43 -24.10
N LYS A 79 2.10 14.62 -24.32
CA LYS A 79 1.15 14.24 -23.27
C LYS A 79 1.59 12.93 -22.64
N VAL A 80 1.75 12.95 -21.32
CA VAL A 80 2.05 11.76 -20.51
C VAL A 80 0.83 11.40 -19.68
N VAL A 81 0.51 10.12 -19.57
CA VAL A 81 -0.45 9.59 -18.59
C VAL A 81 0.24 8.47 -17.84
N LEU A 82 0.31 8.57 -16.51
CA LEU A 82 0.91 7.55 -15.68
C LEU A 82 -0.09 6.40 -15.47
N ASP A 83 0.30 5.19 -15.85
CA ASP A 83 -0.50 3.98 -15.70
C ASP A 83 -0.24 3.31 -14.36
N GLY A 84 1.02 3.27 -13.92
CA GLY A 84 1.39 2.70 -12.64
C GLY A 84 2.89 2.59 -12.39
N ALA A 85 3.24 2.15 -11.20
CA ALA A 85 4.61 1.89 -10.76
C ALA A 85 4.67 0.57 -10.00
N TYR A 86 5.64 -0.27 -10.33
CA TYR A 86 5.95 -1.48 -9.57
C TYR A 86 7.33 -1.30 -8.95
N VAL A 87 7.43 -1.49 -7.65
CA VAL A 87 8.71 -1.40 -6.92
C VAL A 87 8.91 -2.70 -6.16
N PHE A 88 10.06 -3.34 -6.38
CA PHE A 88 10.48 -4.53 -5.66
C PHE A 88 11.88 -4.31 -5.09
N SER A 89 12.08 -4.62 -3.83
CA SER A 89 13.37 -4.52 -3.12
C SER A 89 13.65 -5.81 -2.37
N ILE A 90 14.93 -6.09 -2.15
CA ILE A 90 15.35 -7.20 -1.31
C ILE A 90 15.57 -6.70 0.13
N ASP A 91 15.09 -7.49 1.08
CA ASP A 91 15.37 -7.34 2.50
C ASP A 91 15.80 -8.70 3.07
N ILE A 92 16.39 -8.71 4.26
CA ILE A 92 16.93 -9.91 4.89
C ILE A 92 16.22 -10.14 6.22
N ASP A 93 15.47 -11.22 6.29
CA ASP A 93 14.96 -11.74 7.57
C ASP A 93 15.99 -12.70 8.16
N MET A 94 16.26 -12.56 9.46
CA MET A 94 17.30 -13.36 10.13
C MET A 94 16.97 -14.85 10.23
N ASN A 95 15.70 -15.24 10.07
CA ASN A 95 15.26 -16.63 10.19
C ASN A 95 15.07 -17.31 8.84
N THR A 96 14.66 -16.55 7.82
CA THR A 96 14.26 -17.06 6.50
C THR A 96 15.19 -16.65 5.36
N GLY A 97 16.11 -15.71 5.62
CA GLY A 97 17.09 -15.23 4.64
C GLY A 97 16.57 -14.07 3.79
N PRO A 98 17.21 -13.80 2.64
CA PRO A 98 16.80 -12.70 1.76
C PRO A 98 15.44 -13.00 1.12
N TYR A 99 14.57 -12.00 1.09
CA TYR A 99 13.25 -12.07 0.49
C TYR A 99 12.93 -10.79 -0.29
N TRP A 100 12.08 -10.92 -1.30
CA TRP A 100 11.59 -9.79 -2.09
C TRP A 100 10.29 -9.24 -1.51
N HIS A 101 10.21 -7.91 -1.39
CA HIS A 101 9.02 -7.17 -0.99
C HIS A 101 8.83 -5.97 -1.91
N GLY A 102 7.71 -5.27 -1.83
CA GLY A 102 7.43 -4.21 -2.79
C GLY A 102 6.03 -3.61 -2.71
N TYR A 103 5.65 -2.82 -3.70
CA TYR A 103 4.32 -2.23 -3.87
C TYR A 103 3.97 -2.02 -5.35
N ASP A 104 2.67 -2.04 -5.65
CA ASP A 104 2.06 -1.78 -6.96
C ASP A 104 1.19 -0.52 -6.86
N CYS A 105 1.64 0.61 -7.42
CA CYS A 105 0.86 1.84 -7.49
C CYS A 105 0.17 1.96 -8.84
N ARG A 106 -1.13 2.28 -8.84
CA ARG A 106 -1.97 2.41 -10.03
C ARG A 106 -2.38 3.85 -10.24
N GLY A 107 -2.17 4.30 -11.47
CA GLY A 107 -2.59 5.60 -11.93
C GLY A 107 -4.09 5.71 -12.07
N ASN A 108 -4.57 6.95 -12.19
CA ASN A 108 -5.98 7.31 -12.33
C ASN A 108 -6.32 7.85 -13.72
N ALA A 109 -5.50 7.50 -14.73
CA ALA A 109 -5.60 7.96 -16.11
C ALA A 109 -5.61 9.50 -16.31
N LYS A 110 -5.10 10.27 -15.34
CA LYS A 110 -4.98 11.73 -15.48
C LYS A 110 -3.71 12.11 -16.25
N PRO A 111 -3.77 13.16 -17.09
CA PRO A 111 -2.58 13.74 -17.68
C PRO A 111 -1.58 14.17 -16.62
N PHE A 112 -0.33 13.81 -16.83
CA PHE A 112 0.82 14.18 -16.01
C PHE A 112 1.56 15.35 -16.66
N ALA A 113 1.86 16.37 -15.85
CA ALA A 113 2.46 17.60 -16.33
C ALA A 113 3.96 17.41 -16.59
N VAL A 114 4.39 17.74 -17.80
CA VAL A 114 5.79 17.73 -18.23
C VAL A 114 6.11 19.05 -18.97
N PRO A 115 7.35 19.55 -18.94
CA PRO A 115 8.51 18.98 -18.26
C PRO A 115 8.45 19.12 -16.73
N THR A 116 9.02 18.15 -16.01
CA THR A 116 9.23 18.24 -14.55
C THR A 116 10.53 18.97 -14.22
N LYS A 117 10.62 19.59 -13.05
CA LYS A 117 11.87 20.22 -12.57
C LYS A 117 12.91 19.16 -12.20
N ASP A 118 12.51 18.20 -11.38
CA ASP A 118 13.35 17.08 -10.97
C ASP A 118 13.25 15.92 -11.98
N SER A 119 13.98 14.84 -11.74
CA SER A 119 14.01 13.66 -12.62
C SER A 119 12.59 13.12 -12.85
N PHE A 120 12.31 12.65 -14.08
CA PHE A 120 10.97 12.20 -14.42
C PHE A 120 10.55 11.02 -13.52
N SER A 121 11.47 10.07 -13.27
CA SER A 121 11.16 8.89 -12.46
C SER A 121 10.79 9.22 -11.01
N GLU A 122 11.44 10.19 -10.38
CA GLU A 122 11.16 10.58 -8.99
C GLU A 122 9.80 11.28 -8.89
N VAL A 123 9.54 12.25 -9.76
CA VAL A 123 8.28 13.02 -9.72
C VAL A 123 7.09 12.13 -10.12
N ALA A 124 7.26 11.24 -11.10
CA ALA A 124 6.23 10.29 -11.51
C ALA A 124 5.94 9.25 -10.42
N LEU A 125 6.97 8.73 -9.76
CA LEU A 125 6.81 7.80 -8.64
C LEU A 125 6.10 8.48 -7.47
N GLU A 126 6.51 9.70 -7.09
CA GLU A 126 5.84 10.48 -6.05
C GLU A 126 4.37 10.74 -6.43
N ALA A 127 4.08 11.10 -7.68
CA ALA A 127 2.72 11.30 -8.15
C ALA A 127 1.83 10.05 -7.99
N LEU A 128 2.36 8.88 -8.36
CA LEU A 128 1.66 7.59 -8.32
C LEU A 128 1.53 7.02 -6.90
N CYS A 129 2.62 7.06 -6.15
CA CYS A 129 2.80 6.31 -4.92
C CYS A 129 2.73 7.19 -3.67
N GLY A 130 3.24 8.42 -3.72
CA GLY A 130 3.46 9.23 -2.52
C GLY A 130 4.23 8.43 -1.47
N GLU A 131 3.68 8.35 -0.26
CA GLU A 131 4.24 7.61 0.88
C GLU A 131 3.91 6.09 0.85
N ALA A 132 3.77 5.47 -0.33
CA ALA A 132 3.48 4.04 -0.41
C ALA A 132 4.63 3.20 0.18
N GLU A 133 4.28 2.22 1.02
CA GLU A 133 5.26 1.37 1.69
C GLU A 133 5.26 -0.05 1.09
N GLY A 134 6.45 -0.63 0.94
CA GLY A 134 6.60 -1.98 0.38
C GLY A 134 6.66 -3.03 1.46
N TRP A 135 5.55 -3.73 1.71
CA TRP A 135 5.48 -4.77 2.73
C TRP A 135 5.35 -6.14 2.07
N VAL A 136 5.85 -7.18 2.72
CA VAL A 136 5.50 -8.56 2.35
C VAL A 136 4.05 -8.78 2.71
N VAL A 137 3.22 -9.06 1.70
CA VAL A 137 1.86 -9.54 1.97
C VAL A 137 1.93 -11.06 2.03
N SER A 138 1.60 -11.67 3.17
CA SER A 138 1.35 -13.11 3.19
C SER A 138 0.13 -13.36 2.32
N GLY A 139 0.33 -13.93 1.14
CA GLY A 139 -0.74 -14.20 0.18
C GLY A 139 -1.86 -14.99 0.86
N GLY A 140 -3.05 -14.40 0.96
CA GLY A 140 -4.25 -15.11 1.34
C GLY A 140 -4.50 -16.22 0.33
N ASP A 141 -4.53 -17.46 0.82
CA ASP A 141 -5.01 -18.69 0.17
C ASP A 141 -5.18 -18.65 -1.36
N THR A 142 -4.05 -18.66 -2.05
CA THR A 142 -3.94 -19.47 -3.26
C THR A 142 -2.70 -20.31 -3.10
N LYS A 143 -2.85 -21.64 -3.15
CA LYS A 143 -1.73 -22.56 -3.22
C LYS A 143 -0.88 -22.15 -4.43
N VAL A 144 0.17 -21.37 -4.20
CA VAL A 144 1.23 -21.16 -5.19
C VAL A 144 1.73 -22.57 -5.52
N PRO A 145 1.67 -23.02 -6.78
CA PRO A 145 2.16 -24.34 -7.12
C PRO A 145 3.65 -24.38 -6.78
N VAL A 146 4.03 -25.14 -5.75
CA VAL A 146 5.41 -25.33 -5.24
C VAL A 146 6.27 -26.14 -6.24
N SER A 147 6.03 -26.00 -7.55
CA SER A 147 6.47 -26.95 -8.57
C SER A 147 7.10 -26.31 -9.82
N ALA A 148 7.30 -25.00 -9.89
CA ALA A 148 8.04 -24.38 -10.99
C ALA A 148 9.16 -23.50 -10.46
N LYS A 149 10.36 -23.60 -11.04
CA LYS A 149 11.46 -22.65 -10.77
C LYS A 149 10.94 -21.22 -11.02
N GLY A 150 11.01 -20.36 -10.03
CA GLY A 150 10.55 -18.97 -10.15
C GLY A 150 10.20 -18.33 -8.81
N LEU A 151 10.20 -17.01 -8.79
CA LEU A 151 9.95 -16.19 -7.60
C LEU A 151 8.50 -15.69 -7.59
N ALA A 152 7.72 -16.02 -6.56
CA ALA A 152 6.40 -15.41 -6.32
C ALA A 152 6.50 -14.30 -5.28
N VAL A 153 5.99 -13.11 -5.59
CA VAL A 153 6.00 -11.94 -4.70
C VAL A 153 4.59 -11.36 -4.61
N SER A 154 4.07 -11.27 -3.39
CA SER A 154 2.80 -10.61 -3.10
C SER A 154 3.06 -9.23 -2.50
N VAL A 155 2.50 -8.20 -3.12
CA VAL A 155 2.73 -6.79 -2.76
C VAL A 155 1.41 -6.05 -2.52
N PRO A 156 1.34 -5.08 -1.60
CA PRO A 156 0.22 -4.17 -1.51
C PRO A 156 -0.01 -3.42 -2.83
N VAL A 157 -1.27 -3.23 -3.17
CA VAL A 157 -1.70 -2.40 -4.30
C VAL A 157 -2.15 -1.06 -3.75
N TYR A 158 -1.82 0.03 -4.45
CA TYR A 158 -2.24 1.39 -4.14
C TYR A 158 -2.90 2.02 -5.36
N HIS A 159 -4.17 2.35 -5.30
CA HIS A 159 -4.85 3.09 -6.36
C HIS A 159 -5.07 4.54 -5.92
N ALA A 160 -4.54 5.50 -6.70
CA ALA A 160 -4.56 6.91 -6.34
C ALA A 160 -4.05 7.16 -4.90
N ARG A 161 -2.94 6.50 -4.53
CA ARG A 161 -2.31 6.53 -3.19
C ARG A 161 -3.13 5.94 -2.05
N ASN A 162 -4.25 5.26 -2.32
CA ASN A 162 -5.00 4.51 -1.32
C ASN A 162 -4.74 3.02 -1.49
N ARG A 163 -4.41 2.32 -0.41
CA ARG A 163 -4.19 0.88 -0.46
C ARG A 163 -5.49 0.16 -0.88
N ASP A 164 -5.39 -0.68 -1.90
CA ASP A 164 -6.49 -1.38 -2.58
C ASP A 164 -6.16 -2.88 -2.70
N GLY A 165 -5.98 -3.51 -1.55
CA GLY A 165 -5.67 -4.94 -1.45
C GLY A 165 -4.20 -5.26 -1.74
N SER A 166 -3.99 -6.42 -2.39
CA SER A 166 -2.67 -6.92 -2.77
C SER A 166 -2.71 -7.63 -4.11
N ALA A 167 -1.58 -7.61 -4.82
CA ALA A 167 -1.37 -8.31 -6.08
C ALA A 167 -0.30 -9.38 -5.88
N THR A 168 -0.44 -10.52 -6.55
CA THR A 168 0.60 -11.55 -6.57
C THR A 168 1.20 -11.70 -7.95
N TYR A 169 2.51 -11.52 -8.01
CA TYR A 169 3.34 -11.60 -9.20
C TYR A 169 4.20 -12.87 -9.14
N LEU A 170 4.37 -13.53 -10.28
CA LEU A 170 5.25 -14.70 -10.43
C LEU A 170 6.30 -14.40 -11.50
N PHE A 171 7.57 -14.44 -11.14
CA PHE A 171 8.70 -14.34 -12.05
C PHE A 171 9.12 -15.74 -12.46
N THR A 172 8.62 -16.19 -13.61
CA THR A 172 8.89 -17.55 -14.10
C THR A 172 10.36 -17.71 -14.45
N GLU A 173 10.98 -18.81 -14.02
CA GLU A 173 12.39 -19.12 -14.34
C GLU A 173 13.43 -18.09 -13.83
N SER A 174 13.04 -17.19 -12.91
CA SER A 174 13.92 -16.18 -12.31
C SER A 174 13.74 -16.13 -10.79
N ASP A 175 14.84 -15.96 -10.07
CA ASP A 175 14.88 -15.75 -8.62
C ASP A 175 14.91 -14.25 -8.25
N ASP A 176 14.98 -13.36 -9.25
CA ASP A 176 14.92 -11.90 -9.12
C ASP A 176 13.71 -11.36 -9.93
N PRO A 177 13.09 -10.24 -9.52
CA PRO A 177 12.07 -9.56 -10.33
C PRO A 177 12.62 -9.16 -11.70
N ASP A 178 12.11 -9.83 -12.73
CA ASP A 178 12.44 -9.63 -14.14
C ASP A 178 11.18 -9.30 -14.92
N LEU A 179 11.19 -8.13 -15.55
CA LEU A 179 10.06 -7.59 -16.31
C LEU A 179 9.60 -8.54 -17.43
N SER A 180 10.54 -9.25 -18.07
CA SER A 180 10.28 -10.17 -19.19
C SER A 180 9.70 -11.52 -18.76
N LYS A 181 9.84 -11.86 -17.47
CA LYS A 181 9.38 -13.12 -16.86
C LYS A 181 8.18 -12.96 -15.93
N LEU A 182 7.71 -11.72 -15.77
CA LEU A 182 6.61 -11.34 -14.90
C LEU A 182 5.29 -11.98 -15.37
N VAL A 183 4.65 -12.73 -14.48
CA VAL A 183 3.33 -13.35 -14.62
C VAL A 183 2.41 -12.85 -13.50
N CYS A 184 1.12 -12.70 -13.80
CA CYS A 184 0.12 -12.23 -12.87
C CYS A 184 -0.61 -13.45 -12.34
N LEU A 185 -0.61 -13.62 -11.03
CA LEU A 185 -1.38 -14.67 -10.37
C LEU A 185 -2.69 -14.14 -9.82
N SER A 186 -2.71 -12.93 -9.26
CA SER A 186 -3.92 -12.35 -8.70
C SER A 186 -3.86 -10.82 -8.62
N ASN A 187 -5.03 -10.19 -8.86
CA ASN A 187 -5.30 -8.76 -8.68
C ASN A 187 -4.16 -7.86 -9.21
N CYS A 188 -3.55 -8.17 -10.34
CA CYS A 188 -2.63 -7.25 -10.99
C CYS A 188 -3.43 -6.27 -11.86
N ALA A 189 -2.84 -5.13 -12.20
CA ALA A 189 -3.44 -4.23 -13.19
C ALA A 189 -3.62 -5.00 -14.51
N ASP A 190 -4.87 -5.35 -14.86
CA ASP A 190 -5.14 -6.21 -16.00
C ASP A 190 -4.83 -5.44 -17.30
N ILE A 191 -3.90 -5.98 -18.08
CA ILE A 191 -3.26 -5.29 -19.21
C ILE A 191 -4.10 -5.36 -20.51
N ALA A 192 -5.27 -6.01 -20.48
CA ALA A 192 -6.14 -6.18 -21.66
C ALA A 192 -7.60 -5.77 -21.47
N LYS A 193 -7.99 -5.21 -20.31
CA LYS A 193 -9.33 -4.64 -20.12
C LYS A 193 -9.19 -3.18 -19.74
N ALA A 194 -9.51 -2.28 -20.68
CA ALA A 194 -10.16 -1.05 -20.28
C ALA A 194 -11.34 -1.46 -19.41
N PRO A 195 -11.41 -1.07 -18.12
CA PRO A 195 -12.59 -1.36 -17.34
C PRO A 195 -13.71 -0.52 -17.95
N GLU A 196 -14.62 -1.19 -18.63
CA GLU A 196 -15.98 -0.69 -18.75
C GLU A 196 -16.41 -0.28 -17.36
N ARG A 197 -16.66 1.03 -17.21
CA ARG A 197 -17.07 1.68 -15.98
C ARG A 197 -18.13 0.83 -15.28
N VAL A 198 -17.80 0.31 -14.11
CA VAL A 198 -18.77 0.23 -13.03
C VAL A 198 -18.29 1.22 -11.98
N SER A 199 -19.03 2.32 -11.90
CA SER A 199 -18.97 3.29 -10.83
C SER A 199 -19.16 2.58 -9.49
N GLN A 200 -18.08 2.27 -8.78
CA GLN A 200 -18.13 2.04 -7.34
C GLN A 200 -17.52 3.25 -6.64
N GLU A 201 -18.43 4.17 -6.34
CA GLU A 201 -18.28 5.12 -5.26
C GLU A 201 -17.90 4.36 -3.97
N THR A 202 -16.82 4.83 -3.35
CA THR A 202 -16.27 4.49 -2.02
C THR A 202 -17.30 3.83 -1.07
N ALA A 203 -17.35 2.51 -1.06
CA ALA A 203 -18.05 1.77 -0.02
C ALA A 203 -17.04 1.40 1.09
N PRO A 204 -17.37 1.58 2.38
CA PRO A 204 -16.56 1.09 3.49
C PRO A 204 -16.31 -0.43 3.39
N LEU A 205 -15.20 -0.90 3.97
CA LEU A 205 -15.05 -2.32 4.28
C LEU A 205 -16.15 -2.73 5.27
N LYS A 206 -17.14 -3.46 4.76
CA LYS A 206 -18.25 -4.05 5.51
C LYS A 206 -17.73 -5.18 6.41
N GLY A 207 -18.29 -5.33 7.61
CA GLY A 207 -18.00 -6.44 8.50
C GLY A 207 -18.51 -7.78 7.95
N GLY A 208 -18.45 -8.84 8.75
CA GLY A 208 -18.77 -10.19 8.28
C GLY A 208 -17.65 -10.91 7.53
N GLN A 209 -16.48 -10.27 7.38
CA GLN A 209 -15.29 -10.92 6.86
C GLN A 209 -14.63 -11.83 7.91
N ASP A 210 -14.10 -12.96 7.46
CA ASP A 210 -13.39 -13.93 8.30
C ASP A 210 -12.29 -13.24 9.12
N GLY A 211 -12.35 -13.39 10.45
CA GLY A 211 -11.33 -12.89 11.38
C GLY A 211 -11.62 -11.56 12.07
N THR A 212 -12.74 -10.87 11.76
CA THR A 212 -13.15 -9.62 12.44
C THR A 212 -14.25 -9.86 13.49
N LEU A 213 -14.45 -8.90 14.41
CA LEU A 213 -15.59 -8.90 15.35
C LEU A 213 -16.69 -7.92 14.94
N CYS A 214 -16.65 -7.38 13.73
CA CYS A 214 -17.64 -6.45 13.20
C CYS A 214 -18.73 -7.21 12.43
N SER A 215 -19.98 -6.81 12.62
CA SER A 215 -21.13 -7.38 11.90
C SER A 215 -21.17 -6.90 10.45
N ASP A 216 -21.87 -7.63 9.58
CA ASP A 216 -21.99 -7.37 8.13
C ASP A 216 -22.45 -5.94 7.78
N ASP A 217 -23.23 -5.32 8.67
CA ASP A 217 -23.78 -3.98 8.52
C ASP A 217 -22.87 -2.87 9.09
N GLU A 218 -21.76 -3.24 9.72
CA GLU A 218 -20.81 -2.31 10.33
C GLU A 218 -19.59 -2.07 9.43
N ASP A 219 -19.07 -0.85 9.50
CA ASP A 219 -17.81 -0.48 8.88
C ASP A 219 -16.65 -0.83 9.84
N ILE A 220 -15.59 -1.44 9.32
CA ILE A 220 -14.42 -1.78 10.11
C ILE A 220 -13.51 -0.54 10.20
N TYR A 221 -13.40 0.04 11.40
CA TYR A 221 -12.41 1.10 11.68
C TYR A 221 -11.03 0.53 11.99
N PHE A 222 -10.97 -0.67 12.57
CA PHE A 222 -9.74 -1.41 12.83
C PHE A 222 -10.09 -2.87 13.16
N SER A 223 -9.29 -3.84 12.74
CA SER A 223 -9.42 -5.24 13.19
C SER A 223 -8.09 -5.97 13.22
N CYS A 224 -7.73 -6.54 14.36
CA CYS A 224 -6.42 -7.14 14.60
C CYS A 224 -6.58 -8.46 15.35
N PRO A 225 -6.32 -9.59 14.69
CA PRO A 225 -6.07 -10.86 15.36
C PRO A 225 -4.83 -10.73 16.23
N LEU A 226 -4.90 -11.17 17.47
CA LEU A 226 -3.83 -11.18 18.45
C LEU A 226 -3.30 -12.61 18.60
N GLU A 227 -2.07 -12.73 19.09
CA GLU A 227 -1.50 -14.03 19.44
C GLU A 227 -2.35 -14.75 20.50
N GLY A 228 -2.54 -16.06 20.35
CA GLY A 228 -3.48 -16.84 21.17
C GLY A 228 -4.93 -16.84 20.68
N GLY A 229 -5.20 -16.30 19.48
CA GLY A 229 -6.46 -16.49 18.74
C GLY A 229 -7.60 -15.54 19.13
N LYS A 230 -7.31 -14.51 19.92
CA LYS A 230 -8.25 -13.41 20.18
C LYS A 230 -8.21 -12.41 19.03
N THR A 231 -9.27 -11.66 18.82
CA THR A 231 -9.33 -10.54 17.90
C THR A 231 -9.76 -9.30 18.67
N VAL A 232 -9.16 -8.16 18.32
CA VAL A 232 -9.67 -6.84 18.69
C VAL A 232 -10.25 -6.19 17.44
N SER A 233 -11.39 -5.51 17.54
CA SER A 233 -11.95 -4.73 16.43
C SER A 233 -12.59 -3.44 16.92
N VAL A 234 -12.53 -2.40 16.10
CA VAL A 234 -13.30 -1.16 16.23
C VAL A 234 -14.26 -1.12 15.06
N CYS A 235 -15.56 -1.19 15.37
CA CYS A 235 -16.64 -1.32 14.41
C CYS A 235 -17.53 -0.09 14.49
N ALA A 236 -18.01 0.39 13.36
CA ALA A 236 -18.82 1.59 13.27
C ALA A 236 -20.12 1.34 12.51
N THR A 237 -21.22 1.97 12.92
CA THR A 237 -22.52 1.87 12.25
C THR A 237 -23.01 3.27 11.93
N GLY A 238 -23.08 3.62 10.64
CA GLY A 238 -23.56 4.93 10.19
C GLY A 238 -22.80 6.12 10.78
N ASN A 239 -21.53 5.94 11.17
CA ASN A 239 -20.71 6.98 11.76
C ASN A 239 -19.99 7.78 10.66
N SER A 240 -20.34 9.05 10.52
CA SER A 240 -19.72 9.97 9.55
C SER A 240 -19.11 11.20 10.20
N LYS A 241 -19.36 11.39 11.51
CA LYS A 241 -18.85 12.48 12.35
C LYS A 241 -18.95 12.08 13.82
N PRO A 242 -18.23 12.73 14.75
CA PRO A 242 -18.21 12.35 16.17
C PRO A 242 -19.57 12.26 16.86
N THR A 243 -20.55 13.00 16.37
CA THR A 243 -21.91 13.09 16.94
C THR A 243 -22.95 12.20 16.25
N ALA A 244 -22.57 11.41 15.24
CA ALA A 244 -23.48 10.58 14.46
C ALA A 244 -23.12 9.09 14.51
N GLY A 245 -24.10 8.22 14.28
CA GLY A 245 -23.90 6.77 14.26
C GLY A 245 -23.45 6.20 15.60
N SER A 246 -22.82 5.04 15.54
CA SER A 246 -22.19 4.39 16.70
C SER A 246 -20.82 3.85 16.36
N VAL A 247 -19.94 3.79 17.37
CA VAL A 247 -18.66 3.10 17.28
C VAL A 247 -18.49 2.22 18.50
N GLN A 248 -18.02 1.00 18.31
CA GLN A 248 -17.73 0.05 19.38
C GLN A 248 -16.38 -0.63 19.19
N TYR A 249 -15.61 -0.68 20.26
CA TYR A 249 -14.49 -1.57 20.44
C TYR A 249 -15.01 -2.94 20.92
N ARG A 250 -14.47 -4.02 20.36
CA ARG A 250 -14.76 -5.41 20.72
C ARG A 250 -13.45 -6.18 20.88
N TYR A 251 -13.40 -7.06 21.87
CA TYR A 251 -12.32 -8.00 22.10
C TYR A 251 -12.89 -9.38 22.45
N GLY A 252 -12.35 -10.44 21.86
CA GLY A 252 -12.82 -11.82 22.06
C GLY A 252 -12.52 -12.70 20.86
N VAL A 253 -13.40 -13.65 20.57
CA VAL A 253 -13.36 -14.48 19.35
C VAL A 253 -14.66 -14.33 18.58
N PRO A 254 -14.71 -14.63 17.27
CA PRO A 254 -15.97 -14.70 16.54
C PRO A 254 -17.00 -15.57 17.27
N GLY A 255 -18.20 -15.04 17.48
CA GLY A 255 -19.28 -15.72 18.23
C GLY A 255 -19.17 -15.66 19.76
N ASN A 256 -18.06 -15.17 20.33
CA ASN A 256 -17.92 -14.98 21.78
C ASN A 256 -17.10 -13.72 22.10
N ILE A 257 -17.80 -12.58 22.23
CA ILE A 257 -17.22 -11.30 22.58
C ILE A 257 -17.04 -11.22 24.10
N GLU A 258 -15.80 -11.05 24.55
CA GLU A 258 -15.43 -10.99 25.97
C GLU A 258 -15.51 -9.57 26.52
N MET A 259 -15.25 -8.57 25.67
CA MET A 259 -15.33 -7.17 26.04
C MET A 259 -15.91 -6.35 24.90
N VAL A 260 -16.84 -5.47 25.24
CA VAL A 260 -17.39 -4.45 24.34
C VAL A 260 -17.36 -3.08 25.02
N TYR A 261 -16.97 -2.06 24.27
CA TYR A 261 -16.98 -0.67 24.74
C TYR A 261 -17.42 0.28 23.62
N PRO A 262 -18.30 1.26 23.86
CA PRO A 262 -19.23 1.31 24.98
C PRO A 262 -20.22 0.12 24.93
N LYS A 263 -20.79 -0.25 26.08
CA LYS A 263 -21.76 -1.37 26.16
C LYS A 263 -23.01 -1.14 25.30
N SER A 264 -23.45 0.11 25.21
CA SER A 264 -24.55 0.54 24.34
C SER A 264 -24.00 1.23 23.10
N ALA A 265 -24.53 0.88 21.92
CA ALA A 265 -24.20 1.54 20.66
C ALA A 265 -24.59 3.02 20.73
N MET A 266 -23.59 3.91 20.63
CA MET A 266 -23.75 5.35 20.80
C MET A 266 -22.70 6.12 19.99
N PRO A 267 -22.95 7.41 19.68
CA PRO A 267 -21.97 8.28 19.03
C PRO A 267 -20.63 8.35 19.80
N PRO A 268 -19.49 8.40 19.09
CA PRO A 268 -18.16 8.31 19.70
C PRO A 268 -17.66 9.59 20.39
N LYS A 269 -18.33 10.73 20.23
CA LYS A 269 -17.98 12.02 20.85
C LYS A 269 -17.65 11.88 22.33
N GLY A 270 -16.43 12.31 22.71
CA GLY A 270 -15.92 12.23 24.07
C GLY A 270 -15.60 10.82 24.60
N LYS A 271 -15.67 9.78 23.76
CA LYS A 271 -15.45 8.37 24.14
C LYS A 271 -14.29 7.74 23.40
N PHE A 272 -14.21 8.00 22.10
CA PHE A 272 -13.13 7.54 21.22
C PHE A 272 -12.43 8.75 20.62
N PHE A 273 -11.12 8.64 20.53
CA PHE A 273 -10.26 9.67 19.98
C PHE A 273 -9.34 9.05 18.95
N VAL A 274 -9.09 9.79 17.88
CA VAL A 274 -7.98 9.47 16.96
C VAL A 274 -6.80 10.38 17.30
N VAL A 275 -5.61 9.82 17.36
CA VAL A 275 -4.37 10.54 17.63
C VAL A 275 -3.36 10.16 16.56
N ASP A 276 -2.86 11.17 15.85
CA ASP A 276 -1.64 11.06 15.05
C ASP A 276 -0.45 11.37 15.95
N ALA A 277 0.27 10.32 16.34
CA ALA A 277 1.47 10.37 17.18
C ALA A 277 2.76 10.16 16.37
N SER A 278 2.71 10.36 15.05
CA SER A 278 3.85 10.19 14.16
C SER A 278 5.00 11.17 14.52
N GLU A 279 6.24 10.68 14.42
CA GLU A 279 7.46 11.44 14.70
C GLU A 279 8.58 11.09 13.73
N GLY A 280 9.12 12.10 13.04
CA GLY A 280 10.16 11.90 12.03
C GLY A 280 9.65 10.98 10.92
N SER A 281 10.36 9.86 10.71
CA SER A 281 9.99 8.82 9.73
C SER A 281 9.11 7.70 10.33
N VAL A 282 8.63 7.83 11.57
CA VAL A 282 7.79 6.82 12.23
C VAL A 282 6.32 7.22 12.13
N ASN A 283 5.53 6.39 11.45
CA ASN A 283 4.08 6.50 11.38
C ASN A 283 3.43 5.82 12.61
N LEU A 284 2.63 6.57 13.38
CA LEU A 284 1.90 6.04 14.54
C LEU A 284 0.51 6.67 14.65
N ASN A 285 -0.51 5.93 14.24
CA ASN A 285 -1.92 6.32 14.38
C ASN A 285 -2.59 5.50 15.49
N ILE A 286 -3.42 6.15 16.30
CA ILE A 286 -3.97 5.52 17.50
C ILE A 286 -5.47 5.80 17.60
N ILE A 287 -6.28 4.73 17.73
CA ILE A 287 -7.64 4.86 18.28
C ILE A 287 -7.54 4.67 19.80
N LYS A 288 -7.88 5.72 20.53
CA LYS A 288 -7.73 5.82 21.98
C LYS A 288 -9.07 5.95 22.68
N PHE A 289 -9.26 5.18 23.75
CA PHE A 289 -10.42 5.32 24.63
C PHE A 289 -10.12 4.90 26.06
N LYS A 290 -11.01 5.24 26.99
CA LYS A 290 -10.91 4.84 28.40
C LYS A 290 -12.12 4.01 28.81
N SER A 291 -11.88 2.91 29.51
CA SER A 291 -12.92 2.08 30.13
C SER A 291 -12.56 1.83 31.58
N GLY A 292 -13.28 2.47 32.50
CA GLY A 292 -12.96 2.45 33.92
C GLY A 292 -11.58 3.05 34.21
N ALA A 293 -10.73 2.29 34.90
CA ALA A 293 -9.36 2.70 35.25
C ALA A 293 -8.32 2.43 34.15
N TYR A 294 -8.75 1.94 32.98
CA TYR A 294 -7.85 1.49 31.93
C TYR A 294 -7.94 2.41 30.69
N THR A 295 -6.77 2.74 30.13
CA THR A 295 -6.66 3.39 28.81
C THR A 295 -6.33 2.31 27.79
N TYR A 296 -7.05 2.31 26.67
CA TYR A 296 -6.82 1.40 25.56
C TYR A 296 -6.28 2.21 24.39
N LEU A 297 -5.16 1.74 23.84
CA LEU A 297 -4.51 2.29 22.67
C LEU A 297 -4.49 1.20 21.60
N VAL A 298 -5.28 1.41 20.56
CA VAL A 298 -5.25 0.58 19.36
C VAL A 298 -4.32 1.26 18.38
N ASN A 299 -3.10 0.73 18.26
CA ASN A 299 -2.01 1.39 17.55
C ASN A 299 -1.84 0.77 16.16
N GLN A 300 -1.81 1.64 15.16
CA GLN A 300 -1.28 1.38 13.83
C GLN A 300 0.13 1.94 13.76
N ALA A 301 1.11 1.06 13.63
CA ALA A 301 2.52 1.39 13.41
C ALA A 301 3.11 0.37 12.41
N PHE A 302 4.44 0.24 12.34
CA PHE A 302 5.12 -0.81 11.54
C PHE A 302 4.61 -2.23 11.87
N VAL A 303 4.33 -2.50 13.15
CA VAL A 303 3.49 -3.63 13.56
C VAL A 303 2.39 -3.02 14.41
N SER A 304 1.14 -3.24 14.03
CA SER A 304 0.01 -2.79 14.83
C SER A 304 -0.08 -3.59 16.13
N TYR A 305 -0.52 -2.95 17.19
CA TYR A 305 -0.62 -3.59 18.50
C TYR A 305 -1.70 -2.96 19.36
N LEU A 306 -2.25 -3.77 20.26
CA LEU A 306 -3.09 -3.30 21.35
C LEU A 306 -2.21 -3.05 22.57
N THR A 307 -2.27 -1.85 23.12
CA THR A 307 -1.70 -1.53 24.44
C THR A 307 -2.83 -1.16 25.40
N VAL A 308 -2.80 -1.74 26.60
CA VAL A 308 -3.71 -1.37 27.70
C VAL A 308 -2.88 -0.85 28.86
N LEU A 309 -3.23 0.34 29.31
CA LEU A 309 -2.61 1.02 30.44
C LEU A 309 -3.55 1.01 31.65
N LYS A 310 -2.98 0.94 32.86
CA LYS A 310 -3.68 1.24 34.12
C LYS A 310 -2.93 2.36 34.83
N GLY A 311 -3.44 3.58 34.72
CA GLY A 311 -2.62 4.77 34.96
C GLY A 311 -1.48 4.84 33.94
N ASP A 312 -0.25 5.13 34.37
CA ASP A 312 0.93 5.22 33.48
C ASP A 312 1.64 3.88 33.22
N LYS A 313 1.08 2.76 33.70
CA LYS A 313 1.71 1.43 33.58
C LYS A 313 1.06 0.62 32.46
N VAL A 314 1.88 0.10 31.56
CA VAL A 314 1.47 -0.92 30.59
C VAL A 314 1.13 -2.21 31.34
N VAL A 315 -0.12 -2.66 31.24
CA VAL A 315 -0.60 -3.90 31.86
C VAL A 315 -0.87 -4.99 30.82
N PHE A 316 -0.95 -4.61 29.55
CA PHE A 316 -1.10 -5.52 28.42
C PHE A 316 -0.51 -4.86 27.18
N ARG A 317 0.26 -5.60 26.40
CA ARG A 317 0.72 -5.19 25.07
C ARG A 317 0.81 -6.44 24.20
N GLN A 318 0.16 -6.41 23.05
CA GLN A 318 0.22 -7.53 22.13
C GLN A 318 0.13 -7.06 20.69
N SER A 319 1.02 -7.58 19.85
CA SER A 319 1.06 -7.32 18.42
C SER A 319 -0.06 -8.04 17.68
N CYS A 320 -0.43 -7.47 16.55
CA CYS A 320 -1.30 -8.11 15.58
C CYS A 320 -0.57 -9.25 14.88
N ASN A 321 -1.23 -10.39 14.77
CA ASN A 321 -0.83 -11.48 13.89
C ASN A 321 -1.10 -11.10 12.43
N ALA A 322 -0.40 -11.77 11.51
CA ALA A 322 -0.64 -11.62 10.07
C ALA A 322 -2.10 -11.91 9.69
N GLY A 323 -2.64 -11.16 8.72
CA GLY A 323 -3.96 -11.41 8.13
C GLY A 323 -5.14 -10.62 8.70
N GLY A 324 -4.93 -9.63 9.58
CA GLY A 324 -5.99 -8.72 10.07
C GLY A 324 -6.03 -7.36 9.36
N HIS A 325 -7.21 -6.71 9.34
CA HIS A 325 -7.38 -5.29 8.98
C HIS A 325 -6.79 -4.35 10.04
N ALA A 326 -5.52 -4.56 10.39
CA ALA A 326 -4.87 -3.96 11.54
C ALA A 326 -4.36 -2.54 11.21
N TYR A 327 -5.18 -1.75 10.53
CA TYR A 327 -4.93 -0.34 10.25
C TYR A 327 -6.16 0.47 10.65
N VAL A 328 -5.93 1.69 11.11
CA VAL A 328 -6.97 2.67 11.41
C VAL A 328 -7.51 3.16 10.07
N HIS A 329 -8.75 2.78 9.76
CA HIS A 329 -9.42 3.19 8.53
C HIS A 329 -9.65 4.70 8.54
N ARG A 330 -9.48 5.36 7.39
CA ARG A 330 -9.65 6.83 7.26
C ARG A 330 -11.03 7.34 7.68
N LEU A 331 -12.06 6.49 7.63
CA LEU A 331 -13.39 6.85 8.16
C LEU A 331 -13.35 7.17 9.67
N ALA A 332 -12.40 6.61 10.42
CA ALA A 332 -12.17 6.96 11.81
C ALA A 332 -11.71 8.42 11.97
N ASP A 333 -10.94 8.98 11.02
CA ASP A 333 -10.48 10.37 11.08
C ASP A 333 -11.63 11.37 10.96
N PHE A 334 -12.66 11.01 10.22
CA PHE A 334 -13.88 11.80 10.09
C PHE A 334 -14.87 11.49 11.21
N GLY A 335 -14.96 10.22 11.61
CA GLY A 335 -15.95 9.69 12.52
C GLY A 335 -15.65 9.90 14.01
N LEU A 336 -14.38 10.03 14.40
CA LEU A 336 -13.90 10.15 15.78
C LEU A 336 -13.36 11.55 16.09
N GLU A 337 -13.22 11.88 17.37
CA GLU A 337 -12.63 13.17 17.76
C GLU A 337 -11.10 13.13 17.68
N ALA A 338 -10.50 13.98 16.86
CA ALA A 338 -9.05 14.13 16.83
C ALA A 338 -8.53 14.74 18.14
N ARG A 339 -7.41 14.23 18.64
CA ARG A 339 -6.68 14.76 19.80
C ARG A 339 -5.20 14.93 19.49
N PRO A 340 -4.55 15.98 20.03
CA PRO A 340 -3.11 16.10 19.93
C PRO A 340 -2.44 14.95 20.69
N LYS A 341 -1.30 14.49 20.18
CA LYS A 341 -0.47 13.49 20.85
C LYS A 341 0.02 13.95 22.21
N SER A 342 0.26 13.00 23.09
CA SER A 342 0.66 13.16 24.48
C SER A 342 1.66 12.08 24.89
N ALA A 343 2.36 12.26 26.02
CA ALA A 343 3.32 11.27 26.51
C ALA A 343 2.71 9.87 26.81
N GLU A 344 1.39 9.80 27.02
CA GLU A 344 0.68 8.51 27.20
C GLU A 344 0.67 7.67 25.90
N ASP A 345 0.75 8.31 24.74
CA ASP A 345 0.58 7.69 23.43
C ASP A 345 1.84 6.93 22.97
N PHE A 346 2.98 7.15 23.64
CA PHE A 346 4.28 6.50 23.36
C PHE A 346 4.62 5.36 24.33
N ARG A 347 3.63 4.89 25.13
CA ARG A 347 3.86 3.88 26.17
C ARG A 347 3.99 2.45 25.65
#